data_AF-A0A3C0BK06-F1
#
_entry.id   AF-A0A3C0BK06-F1
#
_cell.length_a   1.000
_cell.length_b   1.000
_cell.length_c   1.000
_cell.angle_alpha   90.00
_cell.angle_beta   90.00
_cell.angle_gamma   90.00
#
_symmetry.space_group_name_H-M   'P 1'
#
loop_
_entity.id
_entity.type
_entity.pdbx_description
1 polymer ?
#
loop_
_entity_poly.entity_id
_entity_poly.type
_entity_poly.pdbx_seq_one_letter_code
_entity_poly.pdbx_strand_id
1 'polypeptide(L)'
;KDTSGVIITAKNRDAEEWLQTQFKLRRLRKEYILIVKGRPPAAAGDIRTRIIRDPKNRKRYKAVTDTEDGKFARTLYHCLACYGNYSLVRVRLKTGRTHQIRVHM
;
A
#
# COMPACT_ATOMS: atom_id res chain seq x y z
N LYS A 1 -7.44 1.28 -11.62
CA LYS A 1 -6.97 -0.04 -12.09
C LYS A 1 -5.57 0.09 -12.71
N ASP A 2 -4.85 1.16 -12.38
CA ASP A 2 -3.88 1.77 -13.29
C ASP A 2 -2.46 1.63 -12.72
N THR A 3 -2.27 0.59 -11.91
CA THR A 3 -1.00 0.25 -11.29
C THR A 3 -0.37 -0.87 -12.09
N SER A 4 0.79 -0.59 -12.68
CA SER A 4 1.62 -1.58 -13.37
C SER A 4 2.49 -2.36 -12.38
N GLY A 5 3.17 -3.40 -12.89
CA GLY A 5 4.18 -4.15 -12.15
C GLY A 5 3.88 -5.64 -12.03
N VAL A 6 4.50 -6.26 -11.03
CA VAL A 6 4.47 -7.71 -10.84
C VAL A 6 3.08 -8.18 -10.41
N ILE A 7 2.57 -9.16 -11.14
CA ILE A 7 1.38 -9.95 -10.78
C ILE A 7 1.81 -11.41 -10.72
N ILE A 8 1.39 -12.12 -9.67
CA ILE A 8 1.63 -13.55 -9.50
C ILE A 8 0.27 -14.24 -9.53
N THR A 9 0.16 -15.32 -10.30
CA THR A 9 -1.02 -16.18 -10.35
C THR A 9 -0.62 -17.64 -10.19
N ALA A 10 -1.49 -18.43 -9.57
CA ALA A 10 -1.32 -19.88 -9.51
C ALA A 10 -1.68 -20.51 -10.87
N LYS A 11 -0.97 -21.57 -11.25
CA LYS A 11 -1.28 -22.39 -12.43
C LYS A 11 -1.95 -23.73 -12.09
N ASN A 12 -2.01 -24.08 -10.80
CA ASN A 12 -2.66 -25.27 -10.27
C ASN A 12 -3.07 -25.02 -8.81
N ARG A 13 -3.82 -25.96 -8.25
CA ARG A 13 -4.37 -25.87 -6.90
C ARG A 13 -3.30 -25.83 -5.81
N ASP A 14 -2.27 -26.66 -5.91
CA ASP A 14 -1.20 -26.72 -4.91
C ASP A 14 -0.46 -25.37 -4.80
N ALA A 15 -0.16 -24.75 -5.94
CA ALA A 15 0.44 -23.42 -5.98
C ALA A 15 -0.49 -22.35 -5.42
N GLU A 16 -1.80 -22.46 -5.65
CA GLU A 16 -2.79 -21.54 -5.09
C GLU A 16 -2.82 -21.61 -3.56
N GLU A 17 -2.97 -22.81 -3.00
CA GLU A 17 -3.01 -23.05 -1.56
C GLU A 17 -1.69 -22.60 -0.89
N TRP A 18 -0.55 -22.88 -1.52
CA TRP A 18 0.75 -22.41 -1.06
C TRP A 18 0.85 -20.88 -1.07
N LEU A 19 0.47 -20.22 -2.17
CA LEU A 19 0.51 -18.76 -2.30
C LEU A 19 -0.40 -18.10 -1.26
N GLN A 20 -1.65 -18.56 -1.14
CA GLN A 20 -2.60 -18.07 -0.14
C GLN A 20 -2.02 -18.14 1.28
N THR A 21 -1.33 -19.23 1.61
CA THR A 21 -0.64 -19.39 2.89
C THR A 21 0.48 -18.36 3.07
N GLN A 22 1.32 -18.13 2.05
CA GLN A 22 2.37 -17.11 2.14
C GLN A 22 1.78 -15.69 2.36
N PHE A 23 0.68 -15.36 1.69
CA PHE A 23 -0.03 -14.08 1.87
C PHE A 23 -0.62 -13.96 3.28
N LYS A 24 -1.27 -15.02 3.79
CA LYS A 24 -1.83 -15.07 5.14
C LYS A 24 -0.76 -14.88 6.21
N LEU A 25 0.37 -15.56 6.06
CA LEU A 25 1.53 -15.46 6.96
C LEU A 25 2.36 -14.17 6.76
N ARG A 26 2.00 -13.32 5.80
CA ARG A 26 2.70 -12.06 5.46
C ARG A 26 4.19 -12.25 5.17
N ARG A 27 4.57 -13.39 4.59
CA ARG A 27 5.97 -13.70 4.24
C ARG A 27 6.44 -12.96 2.99
N LEU A 28 5.50 -12.58 2.10
CA LEU A 28 5.83 -11.83 0.89
C LEU A 28 6.29 -10.41 1.22
N ARG A 29 7.34 -9.99 0.53
CA ARG A 29 7.78 -8.58 0.48
C ARG A 29 7.26 -7.99 -0.82
N LYS A 30 6.45 -6.94 -0.71
CA LYS A 30 5.91 -6.20 -1.85
C LYS A 30 6.46 -4.79 -1.82
N GLU A 31 7.19 -4.44 -2.86
CA GLU A 31 7.77 -3.10 -3.04
C GLU A 31 7.25 -2.47 -4.32
N TYR A 32 7.02 -1.17 -4.27
CA TYR A 32 6.52 -0.35 -5.36
C TYR A 32 7.38 0.90 -5.48
N ILE A 33 7.53 1.39 -6.70
CA ILE A 33 8.08 2.72 -6.98
C ILE A 33 6.92 3.59 -7.43
N LEU A 34 6.86 4.82 -6.94
CA LEU A 34 5.88 5.81 -7.36
C LEU A 34 6.45 7.22 -7.33
N ILE A 35 5.77 8.13 -8.03
CA ILE A 35 5.99 9.57 -7.96
C ILE A 35 4.86 10.17 -7.14
N VAL A 36 5.21 10.96 -6.12
CA VAL A 36 4.25 11.73 -5.30
C VAL A 36 4.38 13.22 -5.58
N LYS A 37 3.31 13.96 -5.33
CA LYS A 37 3.35 15.43 -5.32
C LYS A 37 3.95 15.92 -4.02
N GLY A 38 4.83 16.91 -4.11
CA GLY A 38 5.55 17.50 -2.99
C GLY A 38 6.72 16.66 -2.51
N ARG A 39 7.31 17.12 -1.41
CA ARG A 39 8.41 16.45 -0.69
C ARG A 39 7.86 15.80 0.57
N PRO A 40 8.05 14.48 0.78
CA PRO A 40 7.72 13.86 2.05
C PRO A 40 8.42 14.55 3.22
N PRO A 41 7.79 14.66 4.39
CA PRO A 41 8.34 15.39 5.54
C PRO A 41 9.64 14.78 6.07
N ALA A 42 9.88 13.49 5.81
CA ALA A 42 11.12 12.80 6.14
C ALA A 42 11.57 11.92 4.96
N ALA A 43 12.87 11.59 4.91
CA ALA A 43 13.43 10.70 3.90
C ALA A 43 12.89 9.26 4.01
N ALA A 44 12.43 8.84 5.19
CA ALA A 44 11.75 7.57 5.39
C ALA A 44 10.64 7.73 6.42
N GLY A 45 9.62 6.87 6.36
CA GLY A 45 8.56 6.86 7.36
C GLY A 45 7.75 5.57 7.40
N ASP A 46 6.98 5.43 8.47
CA ASP A 46 6.11 4.30 8.76
C ASP A 46 4.68 4.80 8.98
N ILE A 47 3.87 4.76 7.92
CA ILE A 47 2.49 5.24 7.95
C ILE A 47 1.60 4.11 8.45
N ARG A 48 0.99 4.32 9.62
CA ARG A 48 0.07 3.38 10.28
C ARG A 48 -1.28 4.05 10.48
N THR A 49 -2.30 3.54 9.80
CA THR A 49 -3.68 4.05 9.88
C THR A 49 -4.64 2.87 9.77
N ARG A 50 -5.94 3.14 9.89
CA ARG A 50 -6.97 2.20 9.45
C ARG A 50 -7.59 2.73 8.16
N ILE A 51 -7.91 1.83 7.23
CA ILE A 51 -8.56 2.20 5.98
C ILE A 51 -10.01 1.75 6.02
N ILE A 52 -10.90 2.72 5.82
CA ILE A 52 -12.33 2.52 5.64
C ILE A 52 -12.75 2.83 4.20
N ARG A 53 -13.91 2.29 3.83
CA ARG A 53 -14.59 2.71 2.61
C ARG A 53 -15.30 4.03 2.90
N ASP A 54 -15.25 4.98 1.97
CA ASP A 54 -15.89 6.28 2.17
C ASP A 54 -17.44 6.10 2.18
N PRO A 55 -18.14 6.45 3.27
CA PRO A 55 -19.59 6.27 3.37
C PRO A 55 -20.35 7.10 2.34
N LYS A 56 -19.81 8.26 1.93
CA LYS A 56 -20.44 9.15 0.93
C LYS A 56 -20.17 8.73 -0.50
N ASN A 57 -19.05 8.04 -0.76
CA ASN A 57 -18.69 7.56 -2.10
C ASN A 57 -18.05 6.17 -2.02
N ARG A 58 -18.84 5.13 -2.27
CA ARG A 58 -18.39 3.74 -2.20
C ARG A 58 -17.25 3.40 -3.17
N LYS A 59 -16.87 4.23 -4.14
CA LYS A 59 -15.68 3.99 -4.99
C LYS A 59 -14.37 4.49 -4.34
N ARG A 60 -14.45 5.24 -3.24
CA ARG A 60 -13.31 5.84 -2.54
C ARG A 60 -13.02 5.14 -1.20
N TYR A 61 -11.77 5.29 -0.77
CA TYR A 61 -11.25 4.81 0.50
C TYR A 61 -10.58 5.98 1.22
N LYS A 62 -10.60 5.96 2.55
CA LYS A 62 -10.03 7.01 3.41
C LYS A 62 -9.21 6.37 4.51
N ALA A 63 -8.11 7.03 4.88
CA ALA A 63 -7.38 6.73 6.09
C ALA A 63 -8.09 7.41 7.27
N VAL A 64 -8.20 6.68 8.38
CA VAL A 64 -8.70 7.18 9.66
C VAL A 64 -7.73 6.75 10.76
N THR A 65 -7.51 7.64 11.73
CA THR A 65 -6.64 7.43 12.89
C THR A 65 -7.42 7.38 14.21
N ASP A 66 -8.61 8.00 14.23
CA ASP A 66 -9.31 8.32 15.49
C ASP A 66 -10.49 7.38 15.76
N THR A 67 -10.60 6.29 15.00
CA THR A 67 -11.66 5.29 15.15
C THR A 67 -11.07 3.88 15.10
N GLU A 68 -11.75 2.93 15.77
CA GLU A 68 -11.42 1.50 15.63
C GLU A 68 -12.01 0.88 14.34
N ASP A 69 -12.85 1.63 13.63
CA ASP A 69 -13.46 1.18 12.39
C ASP A 69 -12.43 0.94 11.28
N GLY A 70 -12.80 0.07 10.35
CA GLY A 70 -11.96 -0.25 9.19
C GLY A 70 -10.83 -1.23 9.46
N LYS A 71 -9.96 -1.38 8.45
CA LYS A 71 -8.90 -2.40 8.47
C LYS A 71 -7.55 -1.74 8.66
N PHE A 72 -6.77 -2.23 9.63
CA PHE A 72 -5.40 -1.78 9.85
C PHE A 72 -4.55 -1.88 8.56
N ALA A 73 -3.83 -0.80 8.29
CA ALA A 73 -2.96 -0.60 7.16
C ALA A 73 -1.60 -0.03 7.60
N ARG A 74 -0.52 -0.66 7.14
CA ARG A 74 0.86 -0.22 7.42
C ARG A 74 1.69 -0.18 6.14
N THR A 75 2.28 0.98 5.87
CA THR A 75 3.06 1.29 4.67
C THR A 75 4.38 1.92 5.11
N LEU A 76 5.51 1.31 4.72
CA LEU A 76 6.82 1.92 4.88
C LEU A 76 7.16 2.65 3.59
N TYR A 77 7.73 3.85 3.68
CA TYR A 77 8.21 4.58 2.52
C TYR A 77 9.64 5.06 2.70
N HIS A 78 10.32 5.27 1.57
CA HIS A 78 11.63 5.90 1.49
C HIS A 78 11.69 6.79 0.25
N CYS A 79 11.95 8.08 0.45
CA CYS A 79 12.15 9.04 -0.63
C CYS A 79 13.52 8.79 -1.26
N LEU A 80 13.54 8.42 -2.53
CA LEU A 80 14.74 8.13 -3.30
C LEU A 80 15.34 9.39 -3.91
N ALA A 81 14.48 10.31 -4.37
CA ALA A 81 14.90 11.56 -4.97
C ALA A 81 13.75 12.60 -4.93
N CYS A 82 14.10 13.88 -4.88
CA CYS A 82 13.17 14.99 -4.99
C CYS A 82 13.47 15.77 -6.29
N TYR A 83 12.44 16.04 -7.07
CA TYR A 83 12.50 16.77 -8.35
C TYR A 83 11.47 17.90 -8.34
N GLY A 84 11.87 19.07 -7.84
CA GLY A 84 10.98 20.22 -7.69
C GLY A 84 9.73 19.88 -6.85
N ASN A 85 8.56 19.95 -7.48
CA ASN A 85 7.27 19.68 -6.85
C ASN A 85 6.89 18.20 -6.79
N TYR A 86 7.80 17.28 -7.10
CA TYR A 86 7.53 15.84 -7.10
C TYR A 86 8.66 15.07 -6.43
N SER A 87 8.35 13.88 -5.91
CA SER A 87 9.36 12.99 -5.32
C SER A 87 9.21 11.57 -5.81
N LEU A 88 10.33 10.92 -6.10
CA LEU A 88 10.40 9.48 -6.38
C LEU A 88 10.49 8.74 -5.05
N VAL A 89 9.54 7.85 -4.80
CA VAL A 89 9.40 7.16 -3.51
C VAL A 89 9.32 5.66 -3.71
N ARG A 90 10.12 4.92 -2.93
CA ARG A 90 9.97 3.47 -2.75
C ARG A 90 9.03 3.20 -1.59
N VAL A 91 8.03 2.37 -1.81
CA VAL A 91 7.07 1.94 -0.79
C VAL A 91 7.16 0.44 -0.59
N ARG A 92 7.22 0.01 0.67
CA ARG A 92 7.09 -1.39 1.08
C ARG A 92 5.82 -1.60 1.88
N LEU A 93 4.97 -2.52 1.41
CA LEU A 93 3.70 -2.84 2.05
C LEU A 93 3.87 -3.90 3.15
N LYS A 94 3.35 -3.62 4.35
CA LYS A 94 3.22 -4.59 5.47
C LYS A 94 1.81 -5.18 5.57
N THR A 95 0.85 -4.56 4.88
CA THR A 95 -0.54 -5.00 4.68
C THR A 95 -0.91 -4.78 3.22
N GLY A 96 -1.99 -5.41 2.73
CA GLY A 96 -2.49 -5.20 1.37
C GLY A 96 -3.95 -4.79 1.35
N ARG A 97 -4.27 -3.57 1.80
CA ARG A 97 -5.65 -3.04 1.72
C ARG A 97 -5.92 -2.41 0.35
N THR A 98 -7.17 -2.43 -0.06
CA THR A 98 -7.59 -1.81 -1.33
C THR A 98 -7.17 -0.35 -1.35
N HIS A 99 -6.51 0.06 -2.44
CA HIS A 99 -5.99 1.43 -2.64
C HIS A 99 -5.01 1.94 -1.57
N GLN A 100 -4.43 1.06 -0.73
CA GLN A 100 -3.62 1.47 0.42
C GLN A 100 -2.53 2.49 0.11
N ILE A 101 -1.72 2.26 -0.94
CA ILE A 101 -0.64 3.21 -1.32
C ILE A 101 -1.23 4.57 -1.70
N ARG A 102 -2.29 4.60 -2.51
CA ARG A 102 -2.95 5.83 -3.00
C ARG A 102 -3.67 6.62 -1.91
N VAL A 103 -3.99 5.97 -0.80
CA VAL A 103 -4.62 6.62 0.37
C VAL A 103 -3.55 7.17 1.32
N HIS A 104 -2.38 6.52 1.39
CA HIS A 104 -1.29 6.91 2.28
C HIS A 104 -0.34 7.96 1.69
N MET A 105 -0.22 8.01 0.36
CA MET A 105 0.71 8.87 -0.38
C MET A 105 -0.07 9.80 -1.30
#